data_AF-A0A6A3N2H7-F1
#
_entry.id   AF-A0A6A3N2H7-F1
#
_cell.length_a   1.000
_cell.length_b   1.000
_cell.length_c   1.000
_cell.angle_alpha   90.00
_cell.angle_beta   90.00
_cell.angle_gamma   90.00
#
_symmetry.space_group_name_H-M   'P 1'
#
loop_
_entity.id
_entity.type
_entity.pdbx_description
1 polymer ?
#
loop_
_entity_poly.entity_id
_entity_poly.type
_entity_poly.pdbx_seq_one_letter_code
_entity_poly.pdbx_strand_id
1 'polypeptide(L)'
;MDLLELWPEVVISPFGVVDKGGEDSSVSGRTIHDLSYPEGTSINDCTDQESITRPDYAHCDAVATETIRAKRLRPGAEVKLMAGDVASAFRNISIHSKSVYLFAGLIEEENALVIELSAPFG
;
A
#
# COMPACT_ATOMS: atom_id res chain seq x y z
N MET A 1 -12.22 -29.93 -9.96
CA MET A 1 -12.13 -28.80 -10.90
C MET A 1 -11.44 -27.71 -10.12
N ASP A 2 -10.23 -27.35 -10.52
CA ASP A 2 -9.51 -26.27 -9.89
C ASP A 2 -10.15 -24.94 -10.33
N LEU A 3 -10.37 -24.02 -9.39
CA LEU A 3 -10.95 -22.71 -9.70
C LEU A 3 -10.01 -21.90 -10.61
N LEU A 4 -8.70 -22.11 -10.51
CA LEU A 4 -7.71 -21.43 -11.35
C LEU A 4 -7.73 -21.97 -12.80
N GLU A 5 -8.12 -23.23 -13.00
CA GLU A 5 -8.36 -23.76 -14.37
C GLU A 5 -9.54 -23.07 -15.06
N LEU A 6 -10.48 -22.51 -14.28
CA LEU A 6 -11.64 -21.79 -14.81
C LEU A 6 -11.31 -20.33 -15.14
N TRP A 7 -10.36 -19.70 -14.46
CA TRP A 7 -10.02 -18.27 -14.58
C TRP A 7 -8.52 -18.08 -14.87
N PRO A 8 -8.06 -18.41 -16.08
CA PRO A 8 -6.64 -18.37 -16.44
C PRO A 8 -6.06 -16.95 -16.47
N GLU A 9 -6.90 -15.91 -16.42
CA GLU A 9 -6.48 -14.52 -16.40
C GLU A 9 -5.99 -14.06 -15.02
N VAL A 10 -6.34 -14.77 -13.95
CA VAL A 10 -5.99 -14.37 -12.57
C VAL A 10 -4.47 -14.44 -12.38
N VAL A 11 -3.90 -13.34 -11.88
CA VAL A 11 -2.48 -13.26 -11.53
C VAL A 11 -2.33 -13.54 -10.04
N ILE A 12 -1.48 -14.51 -9.70
CA ILE A 12 -1.21 -14.92 -8.33
C ILE A 12 0.13 -14.34 -7.89
N SER A 13 0.11 -13.58 -6.80
CA SER A 13 1.30 -13.20 -6.06
C SER A 13 1.18 -13.61 -4.58
N PRO A 14 2.31 -13.91 -3.91
CA PRO A 14 2.27 -14.53 -2.60
C PRO A 14 1.86 -13.54 -1.51
N PHE A 15 1.21 -14.08 -0.47
CA PHE A 15 1.00 -13.37 0.79
C PHE A 15 2.12 -13.69 1.78
N GLY A 16 2.48 -12.70 2.59
CA GLY A 16 3.39 -12.85 3.71
C GLY A 16 2.85 -12.16 4.95
N VAL A 17 3.49 -12.43 6.10
CA VAL A 17 3.23 -11.74 7.35
C VAL A 17 4.56 -11.26 7.92
N VAL A 18 4.61 -10.00 8.35
CA VAL A 18 5.77 -9.43 9.05
C VAL A 18 5.40 -8.95 10.44
N ASP A 19 6.39 -8.90 11.32
CA ASP A 19 6.25 -8.44 12.71
C ASP A 19 5.67 -7.02 12.78
N LYS A 20 4.71 -6.82 13.69
CA LYS A 20 4.07 -5.51 13.91
C LYS A 20 4.56 -4.89 15.22
N GLY A 21 5.54 -3.99 15.13
CA GLY A 21 6.25 -3.53 16.33
C GLY A 21 7.19 -4.64 16.80
N GLY A 22 7.89 -4.47 17.93
CA GLY A 22 8.83 -5.49 18.43
C GLY A 22 8.21 -6.82 18.88
N GLU A 23 6.98 -7.13 18.45
CA GLU A 23 6.23 -8.35 18.74
C GLU A 23 6.34 -9.31 17.56
N ASP A 24 6.43 -10.61 17.86
CA ASP A 24 6.47 -11.69 16.86
C ASP A 24 5.18 -11.75 16.04
N SER A 25 5.33 -11.85 14.71
CA SER A 25 4.26 -12.05 13.72
C SER A 25 3.34 -13.24 14.02
N SER A 26 3.79 -14.23 14.79
CA SER A 26 2.95 -15.33 15.28
C SER A 26 1.83 -14.88 16.22
N VAL A 27 1.98 -13.69 16.85
CA VAL A 27 1.01 -13.08 17.77
C VAL A 27 0.30 -11.90 17.12
N SER A 28 1.04 -11.04 16.43
CA SER A 28 0.52 -9.80 15.83
C SER A 28 1.37 -9.41 14.62
N GLY A 29 0.81 -9.57 13.42
CA GLY A 29 1.50 -9.32 12.17
C GLY A 29 0.82 -8.29 11.27
N ARG A 30 1.58 -7.76 10.31
CA ARG A 30 1.05 -7.05 9.13
C ARG A 30 1.10 -8.00 7.94
N THR A 31 -0.04 -8.21 7.31
CA THR A 31 -0.09 -8.93 6.03
C THR A 31 0.56 -8.09 4.94
N ILE A 32 1.35 -8.75 4.09
CA ILE A 32 1.96 -8.20 2.89
C ILE A 32 1.43 -9.01 1.70
N HIS A 33 1.10 -8.32 0.62
CA HIS A 33 0.85 -8.92 -0.69
C HIS A 33 2.03 -8.56 -1.58
N ASP A 34 2.85 -9.53 -1.96
CA ASP A 34 4.11 -9.24 -2.68
C ASP A 34 3.85 -8.99 -4.17
N LEU A 35 3.48 -7.75 -4.49
CA LEU A 35 3.19 -7.33 -5.86
C LEU A 35 4.43 -7.17 -6.74
N SER A 36 5.63 -7.39 -6.17
CA SER A 36 6.91 -7.37 -6.89
C SER A 36 7.39 -8.78 -7.28
N TYR A 37 6.63 -9.82 -6.90
CA TYR A 37 6.90 -11.20 -7.30
C TYR A 37 6.01 -11.66 -8.47
N PRO A 38 6.53 -12.49 -9.38
CA PRO A 38 7.94 -12.79 -9.58
C PRO A 38 8.65 -11.64 -10.32
N GLU A 39 9.91 -11.41 -9.98
CA GLU A 39 10.73 -10.35 -10.58
C GLU A 39 10.72 -10.43 -12.12
N GLY A 40 10.53 -9.29 -12.77
CA GLY A 40 10.52 -9.12 -14.22
C GLY A 40 9.16 -9.35 -14.88
N THR A 41 8.18 -9.93 -14.17
CA THR A 41 6.81 -10.15 -14.69
C THR A 41 5.73 -9.85 -13.65
N SER A 42 6.13 -9.26 -12.51
CA SER A 42 5.22 -8.89 -11.44
C SER A 42 4.26 -7.77 -11.87
N ILE A 43 3.23 -7.52 -11.06
CA ILE A 43 2.30 -6.41 -11.32
C ILE A 43 3.08 -5.09 -11.30
N ASN A 44 4.00 -4.92 -10.35
CA ASN A 44 4.81 -3.71 -10.24
C ASN A 44 5.71 -3.51 -11.47
N ASP A 45 6.29 -4.59 -12.02
CA ASP A 45 7.11 -4.52 -13.25
C ASP A 45 6.28 -4.21 -14.49
N CYS A 46 5.04 -4.71 -14.55
CA CYS A 46 4.14 -4.53 -15.69
C CYS A 46 3.35 -3.22 -15.65
N THR A 47 3.40 -2.49 -14.52
CA THR A 47 2.67 -1.24 -14.35
C THR A 47 3.35 -0.11 -15.12
N ASP A 48 2.60 0.56 -16.00
CA ASP A 48 3.10 1.72 -16.75
C ASP A 48 3.30 2.93 -15.82
N GLN A 49 4.55 3.10 -15.37
CA GLN A 49 4.98 4.19 -14.50
C GLN A 49 4.93 5.57 -15.18
N GLU A 50 4.91 5.64 -16.52
CA GLU A 50 4.83 6.90 -17.25
C GLU A 50 3.41 7.47 -17.27
N SER A 51 2.40 6.59 -17.13
CA SER A 51 0.99 6.99 -17.05
C SER A 51 0.57 7.57 -15.69
N ILE A 52 1.39 7.38 -14.65
CA ILE A 52 1.07 7.78 -13.28
C ILE A 52 1.52 9.23 -13.04
N THR A 53 0.62 10.04 -12.48
CA THR A 53 0.98 11.40 -12.06
C THR A 53 2.00 11.33 -10.93
N ARG A 54 3.22 11.84 -11.18
CA ARG A 54 4.28 11.85 -10.18
C ARG A 54 3.94 12.83 -9.06
N PRO A 55 3.96 12.38 -7.79
CA PRO A 55 3.77 13.27 -6.66
C PRO A 55 4.91 14.29 -6.56
N ASP A 56 4.56 15.54 -6.23
CA ASP A 56 5.53 16.59 -5.91
C ASP A 56 5.74 16.63 -4.39
N TYR A 57 6.97 16.40 -3.95
CA TYR A 57 7.33 16.35 -2.54
C TYR A 57 8.13 17.58 -2.16
N ALA A 58 7.67 18.30 -1.14
CA ALA A 58 8.48 19.29 -0.47
C ALA A 58 9.55 18.61 0.39
N HIS A 59 10.75 19.18 0.44
CA HIS A 59 11.78 18.72 1.37
C HIS A 59 11.30 18.88 2.82
N CYS A 60 11.74 18.00 3.73
CA CYS A 60 11.20 17.93 5.09
C CYS A 60 11.43 19.20 5.93
N ASP A 61 12.40 20.03 5.53
CA ASP A 61 12.67 21.35 6.13
C ASP A 61 11.55 22.36 5.88
N ALA A 62 10.65 22.13 4.92
CA ALA A 62 9.51 23.00 4.64
C ALA A 62 8.61 23.16 5.88
N VAL A 63 8.40 22.08 6.65
CA VAL A 63 7.62 22.10 7.90
C VAL A 63 8.31 22.98 8.95
N ALA A 64 9.63 22.83 9.11
CA ALA A 64 10.40 23.62 10.06
C ALA A 64 10.45 25.10 9.66
N THR A 65 10.67 25.37 8.37
CA THR A 65 10.70 26.71 7.79
C THR A 65 9.38 27.44 8.02
N GLU A 66 8.25 26.78 7.76
CA GLU A 66 6.92 27.34 7.97
C GLU A 66 6.64 27.59 9.46
N THR A 67 7.07 26.66 10.33
CA THR A 67 6.94 26.83 11.80
C THR A 67 7.69 28.07 12.28
N ILE A 68 8.93 28.26 11.83
CA ILE A 68 9.76 29.42 12.18
C ILE A 68 9.14 30.71 11.61
N ARG A 69 8.67 30.67 10.35
CA ARG A 69 8.01 31.81 9.70
C ARG A 69 6.76 32.25 10.47
N ALA A 70 5.89 31.31 10.83
CA ALA A 70 4.69 31.56 11.61
C ALA A 70 5.00 32.20 12.97
N LYS A 71 6.04 31.71 13.67
CA LYS A 71 6.49 32.27 14.95
C LYS A 71 7.01 33.70 14.82
N ARG A 72 7.77 34.00 13.75
CA ARG A 72 8.29 35.35 13.48
C ARG A 72 7.17 36.34 13.13
N LEU A 73 6.16 35.90 12.38
CA LEU A 73 5.03 36.76 11.98
C LEU A 73 4.10 37.12 13.14
N ARG A 74 4.02 36.28 14.18
CA ARG A 74 3.20 36.54 15.38
C ARG A 74 4.01 36.28 16.65
N PRO A 75 4.93 37.20 17.02
CA PRO A 75 5.69 37.10 18.26
C PRO A 75 4.72 37.05 19.45
N GLY A 76 4.86 36.05 20.31
CA GLY A 76 3.98 35.82 21.47
C GLY A 76 2.82 34.84 21.23
N ALA A 77 2.48 34.52 19.97
CA ALA A 77 1.50 33.47 19.69
C ALA A 77 2.11 32.06 19.86
N GLU A 78 1.27 31.12 20.29
CA GLU A 78 1.58 29.68 20.26
C GLU A 78 1.43 29.16 18.82
N VAL A 79 2.41 28.41 18.32
CA VAL A 79 2.35 27.75 17.02
C VAL A 79 2.08 26.27 17.28
N LYS A 80 0.99 25.73 16.70
CA LYS A 80 0.59 24.33 16.82
C LYS A 80 0.72 23.64 15.48
N LEU A 81 1.25 22.42 15.49
CA LEU A 81 1.31 21.55 14.32
C LEU A 81 0.22 20.48 14.45
N MET A 82 -0.46 20.21 13.34
CA MET A 82 -1.38 19.09 13.22
C MET A 82 -0.75 18.10 12.27
N ALA A 83 -0.51 16.89 12.77
CA ALA A 83 -0.10 15.75 11.97
C ALA A 83 -1.24 14.72 12.01
N GLY A 84 -1.45 14.05 10.88
CA GLY A 84 -2.42 12.96 10.77
C GLY A 84 -1.77 11.78 10.06
N ASP A 85 -2.15 10.57 10.44
CA ASP A 85 -1.81 9.37 9.70
C ASP A 85 -2.93 9.01 8.71
N VAL A 86 -2.57 8.23 7.70
CA VAL A 86 -3.48 7.72 6.67
C VAL A 86 -3.40 6.19 6.59
N ALA A 87 -3.19 5.50 7.72
CA ALA A 87 -2.88 4.07 7.77
C ALA A 87 -3.93 3.15 7.14
N SER A 88 -5.15 3.64 6.92
CA SER A 88 -6.25 2.90 6.27
C SER A 88 -6.71 3.50 4.95
N ALA A 89 -6.05 4.53 4.42
CA ALA A 89 -6.53 5.24 3.24
C ALA A 89 -6.69 4.33 2.01
N PHE A 90 -5.74 3.44 1.75
CA PHE A 90 -5.78 2.53 0.60
C PHE A 90 -7.00 1.60 0.61
N ARG A 91 -7.45 1.15 1.79
CA ARG A 91 -8.65 0.30 1.93
C ARG A 91 -9.94 0.99 1.49
N ASN A 92 -9.93 2.33 1.43
CA ASN A 92 -11.06 3.13 0.98
C ASN A 92 -11.00 3.45 -0.53
N ILE A 93 -9.97 2.99 -1.23
CA ILE A 93 -9.81 3.17 -2.68
C ILE A 93 -10.13 1.84 -3.35
N SER A 94 -11.25 1.79 -4.09
CA SER A 94 -11.62 0.58 -4.83
C SER A 94 -10.76 0.39 -6.07
N ILE A 95 -10.43 -0.87 -6.37
CA ILE A 95 -9.78 -1.23 -7.63
C ILE A 95 -10.87 -1.32 -8.71
N HIS A 96 -10.52 -0.88 -9.93
CA HIS A 96 -11.43 -0.99 -11.06
C HIS A 96 -11.79 -2.46 -11.33
N SER A 97 -13.06 -2.76 -11.57
CA SER A 97 -13.55 -4.15 -11.68
C SER A 97 -12.91 -4.97 -12.79
N LYS A 98 -12.37 -4.33 -13.83
CA LYS A 98 -11.60 -4.98 -14.90
C LYS A 98 -10.12 -5.16 -14.58
N SER A 99 -9.70 -4.94 -13.35
CA SER A 99 -8.29 -5.01 -12.94
C SER A 99 -8.10 -5.79 -11.64
N VAL A 100 -9.17 -6.09 -10.89
CA VAL A 100 -9.10 -6.87 -9.63
C VAL A 100 -8.46 -8.24 -9.80
N TYR A 101 -8.59 -8.85 -10.98
CA TYR A 101 -8.01 -10.17 -11.27
C TYR A 101 -6.47 -10.19 -11.22
N LEU A 102 -5.83 -9.01 -11.29
CA LEU A 102 -4.39 -8.87 -11.17
C LEU A 102 -3.94 -9.01 -9.71
N PHE A 103 -4.81 -8.68 -8.74
CA PHE A 103 -4.47 -8.60 -7.33
C PHE A 103 -5.04 -9.80 -6.58
N ALA A 104 -4.59 -11.00 -6.96
CA ALA A 104 -4.98 -12.22 -6.28
C ALA A 104 -3.77 -12.91 -5.62
N GLY A 105 -4.07 -13.73 -4.62
CA GLY A 105 -3.10 -14.61 -4.00
C GLY A 105 -3.76 -15.89 -3.53
N LEU A 106 -2.96 -16.95 -3.46
CA LEU A 106 -3.39 -18.27 -3.01
C LEU A 106 -2.85 -18.51 -1.60
N ILE A 107 -3.73 -18.91 -0.69
CA ILE A 107 -3.36 -19.47 0.61
C ILE A 107 -3.44 -20.99 0.45
N GLU A 108 -2.30 -21.62 0.19
CA GLU A 108 -2.22 -23.04 -0.15
C GLU A 108 -2.72 -23.93 1.00
N GLU A 109 -2.39 -23.58 2.24
CA GLU A 109 -2.75 -24.34 3.45
C GLU A 109 -4.26 -24.43 3.65
N GLU A 110 -4.99 -23.39 3.21
CA GLU A 110 -6.45 -23.27 3.33
C GLU A 110 -7.18 -23.58 2.02
N ASN A 111 -6.45 -23.87 0.94
CA ASN A 111 -6.97 -24.00 -0.42
C ASN A 111 -7.90 -22.82 -0.80
N ALA A 112 -7.48 -21.60 -0.46
CA ALA A 112 -8.29 -20.39 -0.58
C ALA A 112 -7.68 -19.39 -1.56
N LEU A 113 -8.45 -19.05 -2.60
CA LEU A 113 -8.15 -17.95 -3.50
C LEU A 113 -8.69 -16.63 -2.93
N VAL A 114 -7.82 -15.66 -2.75
CA VAL A 114 -8.17 -14.31 -2.27
C VAL A 114 -7.95 -13.33 -3.41
N ILE A 115 -8.92 -12.44 -3.64
CA ILE A 115 -8.84 -11.36 -4.62
C ILE A 115 -9.07 -10.03 -3.88
N GLU A 116 -8.13 -9.11 -3.98
CA GLU A 116 -8.29 -7.79 -3.40
C GLU A 116 -9.21 -6.90 -4.25
N LEU A 117 -10.19 -6.26 -3.60
CA LEU A 117 -11.15 -5.35 -4.23
C LEU A 117 -10.88 -3.88 -3.92
N SER A 118 -10.01 -3.62 -2.94
CA SER A 118 -9.49 -2.31 -2.58
C SER A 118 -7.98 -2.28 -2.79
N ALA A 119 -7.41 -1.10 -2.95
CA ALA A 119 -5.98 -0.95 -3.20
C ALA A 119 -5.15 -1.66 -2.11
N PRO A 120 -4.28 -2.62 -2.48
CA PRO A 120 -3.29 -3.19 -1.58
C PRO A 120 -2.31 -2.15 -1.08
N PHE A 121 -1.64 -2.50 0.01
CA PHE A 121 -0.41 -1.84 0.41
C PHE A 121 0.78 -2.61 -0.19
N GLY A 122 1.67 -1.93 -0.89
CA GLY A 122 2.83 -2.51 -1.58
C GLY A 122 3.84 -1.45 -1.94
#